data_AF-A0A7J8TGC1-F1
#
_entry.id   AF-A0A7J8TGC1-F1
#
_cell.length_a   1.000
_cell.length_b   1.000
_cell.length_c   1.000
_cell.angle_alpha   90.00
_cell.angle_beta   90.00
_cell.angle_gamma   90.00
#
_symmetry.space_group_name_H-M   'P 1'
#
loop_
_entity.id
_entity.type
_entity.pdbx_description
1 polymer ?
#
loop_
_entity_poly.entity_id
_entity_poly.type
_entity_poly.pdbx_seq_one_letter_code
_entity_poly.pdbx_strand_id
1 'polypeptide(L)'
;MSRKGLMEQDLSKLDVTKLHPLSPEVISRQATINIGTIGHVAHGKSTVVKAISGVQTVRFKNELERNITIKLGYANAKIYKCEDERCPRPMSFKAYGSGKEDSPLCDVPGFENCRMKLLRHVSFVDCPGHDILMATMLNGAAIMD
;
A
#
# COMPACT_ATOMS: atom_id res chain seq x y z
N MET A 1 -11.34 14.47 11.94
CA MET A 1 -10.04 14.40 12.65
C MET A 1 -8.93 14.58 11.63
N SER A 2 -8.22 15.73 11.63
CA SER A 2 -7.07 15.95 10.76
C SER A 2 -5.94 15.01 11.19
N ARG A 3 -5.53 14.09 10.29
CA ARG A 3 -4.42 13.17 10.54
C ARG A 3 -3.13 13.98 10.43
N LYS A 4 -2.45 14.22 11.56
CA LYS A 4 -1.18 14.96 11.61
C LYS A 4 -0.18 14.39 10.60
N GLY A 5 0.39 15.25 9.75
CA GLY A 5 1.43 14.89 8.78
C GLY A 5 0.94 14.46 7.38
N LEU A 6 -0.37 14.46 7.13
CA LEU A 6 -0.93 14.32 5.77
C LEU A 6 -1.22 15.69 5.16
N MET A 7 -1.07 15.83 3.85
CA MET A 7 -1.53 17.01 3.11
C MET A 7 -3.02 17.26 3.37
N GLU A 8 -3.36 18.52 3.59
CA GLU A 8 -4.75 18.99 3.67
C GLU A 8 -5.33 19.11 2.26
N GLN A 9 -6.51 18.53 2.07
CA GLN A 9 -7.23 18.61 0.80
C GLN A 9 -8.14 19.84 0.83
N ASP A 10 -7.56 21.00 0.50
CA ASP A 10 -8.31 22.26 0.36
C ASP A 10 -9.02 22.29 -0.99
N LEU A 11 -10.33 22.01 -1.00
CA LEU A 11 -11.16 22.03 -2.20
C LEU A 11 -11.17 23.39 -2.92
N SER A 12 -10.93 24.49 -2.20
CA SER A 12 -10.91 25.85 -2.77
C SER A 12 -9.63 26.17 -3.54
N LYS A 13 -8.54 25.46 -3.27
CA LYS A 13 -7.23 25.65 -3.95
C LYS A 13 -6.97 24.58 -5.01
N LEU A 14 -7.80 23.55 -5.06
CA LEU A 14 -7.61 22.40 -5.93
C LEU A 14 -8.11 22.72 -7.36
N ASP A 15 -7.19 22.76 -8.32
CA ASP A 15 -7.52 22.92 -9.74
C ASP A 15 -7.71 21.54 -10.38
N VAL A 16 -8.96 21.13 -10.57
CA VAL A 16 -9.34 19.79 -11.07
C VAL A 16 -8.73 19.49 -12.45
N THR A 17 -8.46 20.51 -13.26
CA THR A 17 -7.92 20.33 -14.62
C THR A 17 -6.45 19.91 -14.66
N LYS A 18 -5.70 20.16 -13.59
CA LYS A 18 -4.26 19.84 -13.48
C LYS A 18 -3.99 18.62 -12.61
N LEU A 19 -5.03 18.02 -12.03
CA LEU A 19 -4.88 16.85 -11.17
C LEU A 19 -4.52 15.62 -12.01
N HIS A 20 -3.43 14.98 -11.64
CA HIS A 20 -3.06 13.67 -12.12
C HIS A 20 -3.16 12.67 -10.95
N PRO A 21 -3.37 11.37 -11.20
CA PRO A 21 -3.26 10.35 -10.15
C PRO A 21 -1.92 10.36 -9.38
N LEU A 22 -0.89 11.01 -9.93
CA LEU A 22 0.42 11.15 -9.29
C LEU A 22 0.62 12.50 -8.59
N SER A 23 -0.41 13.34 -8.52
CA SER A 23 -0.36 14.60 -7.79
C SER A 23 -0.25 14.30 -6.27
N PRO A 24 0.63 15.00 -5.53
CA PRO A 24 0.81 14.76 -4.08
C PRO A 24 -0.49 14.85 -3.27
N GLU A 25 -1.40 15.74 -3.66
CA GLU A 25 -2.73 15.95 -3.05
C GLU A 25 -3.62 14.71 -3.10
N VAL A 26 -3.47 13.90 -4.16
CA VAL A 26 -4.20 12.65 -4.37
C VAL A 26 -3.50 11.50 -3.66
N ILE A 27 -2.20 11.32 -3.93
CA ILE A 27 -1.41 10.20 -3.40
C ILE A 27 -1.38 10.21 -1.86
N SER A 28 -1.38 11.39 -1.23
CA SER A 28 -1.36 11.53 0.23
C SER A 28 -2.47 10.72 0.92
N ARG A 29 -3.68 10.66 0.34
CA ARG A 29 -4.86 10.08 1.00
C ARG A 29 -5.49 8.91 0.27
N GLN A 30 -5.28 8.81 -1.03
CA GLN A 30 -5.94 7.81 -1.87
C GLN A 30 -4.92 6.93 -2.58
N ALA A 31 -5.20 5.63 -2.61
CA ALA A 31 -4.44 4.70 -3.42
C ALA A 31 -4.84 4.85 -4.89
N THR A 32 -3.85 4.84 -5.78
CA THR A 32 -4.04 5.16 -7.20
C THR A 32 -3.90 3.94 -8.11
N ILE A 33 -3.47 2.81 -7.56
CA ILE A 33 -3.30 1.55 -8.28
C ILE A 33 -3.59 0.38 -7.34
N ASN A 34 -4.29 -0.62 -7.86
CA ASN A 34 -4.59 -1.87 -7.19
C ASN A 34 -3.64 -2.99 -7.64
N ILE A 35 -2.79 -3.45 -6.73
CA ILE A 35 -1.83 -4.53 -6.97
C ILE A 35 -2.38 -5.82 -6.37
N GLY A 36 -2.63 -6.81 -7.22
CA GLY A 36 -3.06 -8.13 -6.77
C GLY A 36 -1.94 -9.05 -6.33
N THR A 37 -2.17 -9.82 -5.26
CA THR A 37 -1.32 -10.98 -4.94
C THR A 37 -2.07 -12.27 -5.20
N ILE A 38 -1.62 -13.02 -6.22
CA ILE A 38 -2.13 -14.33 -6.61
C ILE A 38 -1.10 -15.43 -6.38
N GLY A 39 -1.54 -16.68 -6.23
CA GLY A 39 -0.65 -17.82 -5.98
C GLY A 39 -1.33 -18.91 -5.16
N HIS A 40 -0.70 -20.08 -5.06
CA HIS A 40 -1.28 -21.28 -4.44
C HIS A 40 -1.41 -21.18 -2.90
N VAL A 41 -2.13 -22.13 -2.29
CA VAL A 41 -2.35 -22.22 -0.83
C VAL A 41 -0.99 -22.31 -0.11
N ALA A 42 -0.87 -21.62 1.03
CA ALA A 42 0.34 -21.60 1.87
C ALA A 42 1.61 -20.94 1.28
N HIS A 43 1.53 -20.27 0.12
CA HIS A 43 2.66 -19.50 -0.44
C HIS A 43 2.95 -18.16 0.29
N GLY A 44 2.26 -17.85 1.38
CA GLY A 44 2.53 -16.65 2.18
C GLY A 44 2.08 -15.31 1.57
N LYS A 45 1.12 -15.30 0.63
CA LYS A 45 0.57 -14.08 0.00
C LYS A 45 0.18 -13.00 1.01
N SER A 46 -0.67 -13.35 1.97
CA SER A 46 -1.11 -12.44 3.03
C SER A 46 0.04 -11.97 3.92
N THR A 47 1.06 -12.81 4.12
CA THR A 47 2.27 -12.45 4.89
C THR A 47 3.10 -11.40 4.15
N VAL A 48 3.26 -11.53 2.83
CA VAL A 48 3.96 -10.54 2.00
C VAL A 48 3.20 -9.21 2.01
N VAL A 49 1.88 -9.24 1.84
CA VAL A 49 1.05 -8.02 1.90
C VAL A 49 1.18 -7.33 3.26
N LYS A 50 1.18 -8.11 4.36
CA LYS A 50 1.39 -7.59 5.72
C LYS A 50 2.79 -7.00 5.90
N ALA A 51 3.83 -7.63 5.37
CA ALA A 51 5.20 -7.13 5.46
C ALA A 51 5.39 -5.78 4.73
N ILE A 52 4.72 -5.60 3.59
CA ILE A 52 4.83 -4.36 2.79
C ILE A 52 3.93 -3.26 3.36
N SER A 53 2.67 -3.56 3.65
CA SER A 53 1.68 -2.55 4.06
C SER A 53 1.64 -2.30 5.57
N GLY A 54 2.16 -3.23 6.37
CA GLY A 54 1.94 -3.25 7.83
C GLY A 54 0.51 -3.61 8.25
N VAL A 55 -0.39 -3.86 7.30
CA VAL A 55 -1.82 -4.14 7.55
C VAL A 55 -2.10 -5.63 7.38
N GLN A 56 -2.77 -6.22 8.37
CA GLN A 56 -3.23 -7.61 8.27
C GLN A 56 -4.54 -7.67 7.48
N THR A 57 -4.52 -8.41 6.37
CA THR A 57 -5.66 -8.58 5.46
C THR A 57 -6.71 -9.57 5.99
N VAL A 58 -6.27 -10.59 6.74
CA VAL A 58 -7.14 -11.59 7.37
C VAL A 58 -7.86 -10.97 8.56
N ARG A 59 -9.17 -10.73 8.42
CA ARG A 59 -10.00 -10.04 9.44
C ARG A 59 -11.06 -10.94 10.08
N PHE A 60 -11.42 -12.06 9.46
CA PHE A 60 -12.52 -12.90 9.93
C PHE A 60 -12.02 -14.07 10.78
N LYS A 61 -12.73 -14.37 11.89
CA LYS A 61 -12.40 -15.49 12.77
C LYS A 61 -12.35 -16.84 12.03
N ASN A 62 -13.31 -17.08 11.14
CA ASN A 62 -13.36 -18.29 10.32
C ASN A 62 -12.16 -18.45 9.38
N GLU A 63 -11.58 -17.34 8.91
CA GLU A 63 -10.36 -17.36 8.07
C GLU A 63 -9.12 -17.67 8.92
N LEU A 64 -9.08 -17.12 10.13
CA LEU A 64 -7.99 -17.34 11.09
C LEU A 64 -7.97 -18.78 11.60
N GLU A 65 -9.14 -19.35 11.92
CA GLU A 65 -9.28 -20.73 12.39
C GLU A 65 -8.92 -21.76 11.32
N ARG A 66 -9.22 -21.46 10.05
CA ARG A 66 -8.99 -22.36 8.91
C ARG A 66 -7.66 -22.10 8.19
N ASN A 67 -6.93 -21.05 8.56
CA ASN A 67 -5.71 -20.59 7.89
C ASN A 67 -5.86 -20.43 6.36
N ILE A 68 -7.05 -20.03 5.91
CA ILE A 68 -7.35 -19.76 4.49
C ILE A 68 -7.97 -18.38 4.33
N THR A 69 -7.60 -17.69 3.26
CA THR A 69 -8.26 -16.46 2.80
C THR A 69 -9.55 -16.87 2.08
N ILE A 70 -10.71 -16.36 2.52
CA ILE A 70 -12.01 -16.68 1.91
C ILE A 70 -12.55 -15.47 1.15
N LYS A 71 -12.39 -14.27 1.73
CA LYS A 71 -12.77 -12.99 1.13
C LYS A 71 -11.55 -12.27 0.57
N LEU A 72 -11.77 -11.35 -0.36
CA LEU A 72 -10.73 -10.46 -0.84
C LEU A 72 -10.22 -9.58 0.31
N GLY A 73 -8.92 -9.64 0.57
CA GLY A 73 -8.25 -8.80 1.54
C GLY A 73 -7.80 -7.48 0.90
N TYR A 74 -7.91 -6.39 1.64
CA TYR A 74 -7.45 -5.07 1.18
C TYR A 74 -6.46 -4.47 2.18
N ALA A 75 -5.35 -3.95 1.65
CA ALA A 75 -4.32 -3.29 2.44
C ALA A 75 -3.68 -2.12 1.68
N ASN A 76 -3.71 -0.93 2.26
CA ASN A 76 -3.13 0.26 1.64
C ASN A 76 -1.70 0.49 2.13
N ALA A 77 -0.80 0.79 1.20
CA ALA A 77 0.60 1.06 1.47
C ALA A 77 1.08 2.30 0.71
N LYS A 78 1.86 3.13 1.39
CA LYS A 78 2.56 4.27 0.79
C LYS A 78 3.99 3.89 0.49
N ILE A 79 4.44 4.16 -0.73
CA ILE A 79 5.79 3.89 -1.22
C ILE A 79 6.58 5.20 -1.24
N TYR A 80 7.68 5.22 -0.53
CA TYR A 80 8.56 6.35 -0.38
C TYR A 80 9.92 6.08 -1.02
N LYS A 81 10.55 7.13 -1.53
CA LYS A 81 11.92 7.11 -2.01
C LYS A 81 12.72 8.20 -1.29
N CYS A 82 13.92 7.87 -0.84
CA CYS A 82 14.84 8.85 -0.31
C CYS A 82 15.14 9.94 -1.36
N GLU A 83 15.17 11.21 -0.95
CA GLU A 83 15.51 12.31 -1.85
C GLU A 83 16.99 12.33 -2.22
N ASP A 84 17.87 11.80 -1.36
CA ASP A 84 19.30 11.73 -1.62
C ASP A 84 19.65 10.56 -2.55
N GLU A 85 20.22 10.88 -3.71
CA GLU A 85 20.64 9.89 -4.71
C GLU A 85 21.85 9.05 -4.27
N ARG A 86 22.59 9.49 -3.23
CA ARG A 86 23.70 8.73 -2.65
C ARG A 86 23.21 7.53 -1.84
N CYS A 87 21.92 7.48 -1.49
CA CYS A 87 21.33 6.36 -0.76
C CYS A 87 21.35 5.09 -1.64
N PRO A 88 21.96 3.99 -1.18
CA PRO A 88 22.12 2.79 -2.00
C PRO A 88 20.78 2.09 -2.27
N ARG A 89 20.58 1.66 -3.52
CA ARG A 89 19.48 0.75 -3.88
C ARG A 89 19.81 -0.67 -3.38
N PRO A 90 18.85 -1.43 -2.83
CA PRO A 90 17.40 -1.18 -2.79
C PRO A 90 16.91 -0.39 -1.56
N MET A 91 17.77 -0.13 -0.57
CA MET A 91 17.39 0.47 0.73
C MET A 91 16.82 1.89 0.63
N SER A 92 17.07 2.58 -0.49
CA SER A 92 16.49 3.89 -0.81
C SER A 92 14.95 3.91 -0.92
N PHE A 93 14.29 2.74 -0.98
CA PHE A 93 12.84 2.62 -1.03
C PHE A 93 12.30 2.01 0.26
N LYS A 94 11.20 2.57 0.77
CA LYS A 94 10.46 1.98 1.88
C LYS A 94 8.97 2.06 1.64
N ALA A 95 8.27 1.05 2.14
CA ALA A 95 6.82 1.04 2.22
C ALA A 95 6.40 1.20 3.68
N TYR A 96 5.37 2.01 3.91
CA TYR A 96 4.72 2.13 5.22
C TYR A 96 3.21 2.06 5.04
N GLY A 97 2.48 1.82 6.14
CA GLY A 97 1.03 1.88 6.14
C GLY A 97 0.49 3.28 5.83
N SER A 98 -0.76 3.34 5.37
CA SER A 98 -1.45 4.58 4.97
C SER A 98 -1.47 5.70 6.03
N GLY A 99 -1.32 5.34 7.32
CA GLY A 99 -1.29 6.31 8.43
C GLY A 99 0.02 7.08 8.60
N LYS A 100 1.09 6.74 7.85
CA LYS A 100 2.37 7.45 7.92
C LYS A 100 2.26 8.83 7.24
N GLU A 101 2.99 9.79 7.80
CA GLU A 101 3.13 11.15 7.25
C GLU A 101 3.71 11.15 5.83
N ASP A 102 3.52 12.23 5.08
CA ASP A 102 3.88 12.28 3.65
C ASP A 102 5.39 12.45 3.40
N SER A 103 6.14 12.95 4.39
CA SER A 103 7.59 13.15 4.29
C SER A 103 8.34 12.62 5.53
N PRO A 104 8.38 11.30 5.74
CA PRO A 104 9.11 10.70 6.85
C PRO A 104 10.62 10.79 6.64
N LEU A 105 11.38 10.66 7.73
CA LEU A 105 12.83 10.51 7.68
C LEU A 105 13.23 9.13 7.14
N CYS A 106 14.39 9.05 6.52
CA CYS A 106 14.93 7.80 5.99
C CYS A 106 15.60 6.99 7.10
N ASP A 107 15.18 5.75 7.35
CA ASP A 107 15.83 4.91 8.39
C ASP A 107 17.09 4.19 7.90
N VAL A 108 17.72 4.64 6.79
CA VAL A 108 18.95 4.02 6.27
C VAL A 108 20.15 4.60 7.03
N PRO A 109 21.05 3.76 7.58
CA PRO A 109 22.24 4.23 8.27
C PRO A 109 23.07 5.20 7.41
N GLY A 110 23.37 6.37 7.94
CA GLY A 110 24.08 7.45 7.22
C GLY A 110 23.18 8.40 6.43
N PHE A 111 21.87 8.13 6.33
CA PHE A 111 20.88 8.98 5.65
C PHE A 111 19.72 9.38 6.56
N GLU A 112 19.88 9.26 7.88
CA GLU A 112 18.83 9.52 8.89
C GLU A 112 18.26 10.93 8.86
N ASN A 113 19.05 11.91 8.41
CA ASN A 113 18.63 13.30 8.27
C ASN A 113 17.95 13.60 6.92
N CYS A 114 17.92 12.64 6.00
CA CYS A 114 17.30 12.81 4.69
C CYS A 114 15.80 12.52 4.77
N ARG A 115 14.99 13.38 4.12
CA ARG A 115 13.57 13.13 3.96
C ARG A 115 13.31 12.15 2.83
N MET A 116 12.24 11.37 2.98
CA MET A 116 11.72 10.55 1.91
C MET A 116 10.52 11.24 1.25
N LYS A 117 10.50 11.19 -0.07
CA LYS A 117 9.38 11.68 -0.88
C LYS A 117 8.40 10.56 -1.15
N LEU A 118 7.12 10.81 -0.89
CA LEU A 118 6.03 9.91 -1.28
C LEU A 118 5.98 9.83 -2.82
N LEU A 119 6.23 8.64 -3.36
CA LEU A 119 6.16 8.40 -4.80
C LEU A 119 4.77 7.97 -5.24
N ARG A 120 4.20 6.99 -4.52
CA ARG A 120 2.92 6.36 -4.86
C ARG A 120 2.24 5.82 -3.61
N HIS A 121 0.93 5.68 -3.71
CA HIS A 121 0.09 5.04 -2.72
C HIS A 121 -0.66 3.94 -3.46
N VAL A 122 -0.43 2.71 -3.02
CA VAL A 122 -0.92 1.50 -3.69
C VAL A 122 -1.89 0.80 -2.75
N SER A 123 -2.87 0.13 -3.33
CA SER A 123 -3.74 -0.80 -2.59
C SER A 123 -3.38 -2.21 -3.01
N PHE A 124 -3.17 -3.09 -2.04
CA PHE A 124 -2.97 -4.51 -2.26
C PHE A 124 -4.31 -5.24 -2.16
N VAL A 125 -4.60 -6.04 -3.19
CA VAL A 125 -5.74 -6.95 -3.24
C VAL A 125 -5.23 -8.37 -3.02
N ASP A 126 -5.45 -8.88 -1.82
CA ASP A 126 -5.05 -10.23 -1.42
C ASP A 126 -6.12 -11.24 -1.84
N CYS A 127 -5.77 -12.08 -2.82
CA CYS A 127 -6.68 -13.06 -3.39
C CYS A 127 -6.53 -14.45 -2.74
N PRO A 128 -7.64 -15.20 -2.62
CA PRO A 128 -7.58 -16.57 -2.15
C PRO A 128 -6.84 -17.45 -3.16
N GLY A 129 -6.00 -18.35 -2.63
CA GLY A 129 -5.21 -19.28 -3.45
C GLY A 129 -5.72 -20.71 -3.48
N HIS A 130 -6.87 -20.97 -2.86
CA HIS A 130 -7.47 -22.30 -2.80
C HIS A 130 -8.36 -22.52 -4.03
N ASP A 131 -8.24 -23.69 -4.64
CA ASP A 131 -8.95 -24.03 -5.90
C ASP A 131 -10.48 -23.95 -5.78
N ILE A 132 -11.04 -24.21 -4.58
CA ILE A 132 -12.47 -24.06 -4.30
C ILE A 132 -12.94 -22.59 -4.41
N LEU A 133 -12.02 -21.63 -4.25
CA LEU A 133 -12.31 -20.20 -4.19
C LEU A 133 -11.92 -19.46 -5.48
N MET A 134 -11.78 -20.18 -6.59
CA MET A 134 -11.46 -19.61 -7.90
C MET A 134 -12.42 -18.49 -8.32
N ALA A 135 -13.71 -18.61 -8.02
CA ALA A 135 -14.69 -17.56 -8.33
C ALA A 135 -14.33 -16.23 -7.64
N THR A 136 -13.91 -16.28 -6.37
CA THR A 136 -13.48 -15.09 -5.63
C THR A 136 -12.16 -14.53 -6.18
N MET A 137 -11.22 -15.41 -6.59
CA MET A 137 -9.98 -14.99 -7.23
C MET A 137 -10.24 -14.25 -8.55
N LEU A 138 -11.12 -14.78 -9.41
CA LEU A 138 -11.48 -14.14 -10.69
C LEU A 138 -12.14 -12.77 -10.47
N ASN A 139 -13.03 -12.66 -9.47
CA ASN A 139 -13.60 -11.37 -9.08
C ASN A 139 -12.54 -10.39 -8.58
N GLY A 140 -11.53 -10.88 -7.85
CA GLY A 140 -10.39 -10.07 -7.43
C GLY A 140 -9.56 -9.57 -8.60
N ALA A 141 -9.31 -10.43 -9.59
CA ALA A 141 -8.54 -10.08 -10.79
C ALA A 141 -9.18 -8.97 -11.62
N ALA A 142 -10.52 -8.89 -11.65
CA ALA A 142 -11.24 -7.82 -12.35
C ALA A 142 -11.10 -6.43 -11.70
N ILE A 143 -10.61 -6.36 -10.45
CA ILE A 143 -10.44 -5.11 -9.69
C ILE A 143 -8.98 -4.62 -9.71
N MET A 144 -8.06 -5.48 -10.14
CA MET A 144 -6.63 -5.17 -10.25
C MET A 144 -6.38 -4.29 -11.47
N ASP A 145 -5.45 -3.33 -11.31
CA ASP A 145 -4.98 -2.44 -12.39
C ASP A 145 -3.75 -3.01 -13.11
#